data_AF-A0A453L9T6-F1
#
_entry.id   AF-A0A453L9T6-F1
#
_cell.length_a   1.000
_cell.length_b   1.000
_cell.length_c   1.000
_cell.angle_alpha   90.00
_cell.angle_beta   90.00
_cell.angle_gamma   90.00
#
_symmetry.space_group_name_H-M   'P 1'
#
loop_
_entity.id
_entity.type
_entity.pdbx_description
1 polymer ?
#
loop_
_entity_poly.entity_id
_entity_poly.type
_entity_poly.pdbx_seq_one_letter_code
_entity_poly.pdbx_strand_id
1 'polypeptide(L)'
;MERTSPCGSDDNGKEIVKEFDEADIKFQHMLRELESVKKQAYEEKHGREKAEQDLFQAFQKARVSENMYLGEVKQKNEIEEKLATVMEEIESLTETTDGLCAKLQEERKKRSALEKRTAHSDRIIKDLLLQRDKAVREVEALHAKKGESSATAEGTMHITELSSSEIKDATNNFDHSLKIGESVYGSVYKGFLRHTNVAIKKLNLESTQPESQSQSQFNQEIEILSRVRHPNLVTLIGACKDAQALVYEYMPNGSLDDRLACKDNSKPLSWQLRTRIISHVCSALIFLHSNKPHSIVHSDLKASNILLDGNNVAKLSGFGVCRMITDEFRDTTTLYRHTHPKGSFVYIDPEYVMTGDLTPLSDVYSFGIVLLRLLTGRPGFGLLRDVQRAVEKGCLGAILDSSAGGWPAMQAEQLARVGLKCCEIRRKNRPDLQKEVWTVIEPMLKPASIMLCSLSFKSVSEDLGGVPPYFICPILQDVMREPLIAADGFTYEAEAIREWIDSGHHTSPMTNLELLHRDLLPNHALRSAIQEWLQTDAQ
;
A
#
# COMPACT_ATOMS: atom_id res chain seq x y z
N MET A 1 74.73 -89.96 124.38
CA MET A 1 75.87 -89.09 124.76
C MET A 1 75.88 -87.92 123.80
N GLU A 2 75.88 -86.72 124.39
CA GLU A 2 76.12 -85.36 123.84
C GLU A 2 75.15 -84.69 122.82
N ARG A 3 74.94 -83.39 123.08
CA ARG A 3 74.01 -82.40 122.49
C ARG A 3 74.63 -81.78 121.22
N THR A 4 73.92 -81.18 120.25
CA THR A 4 73.26 -79.85 120.29
C THR A 4 72.44 -79.56 118.99
N SER A 5 71.43 -78.67 119.05
CA SER A 5 70.70 -78.00 117.92
C SER A 5 71.32 -76.61 117.61
N PRO A 6 70.73 -75.65 116.81
CA PRO A 6 69.56 -75.62 115.87
C PRO A 6 69.68 -74.69 114.59
N CYS A 7 68.59 -74.65 113.78
CA CYS A 7 67.95 -73.49 113.04
C CYS A 7 68.28 -73.06 111.57
N GLY A 8 67.18 -72.71 110.84
CA GLY A 8 67.05 -71.73 109.72
C GLY A 8 66.92 -72.32 108.30
N SER A 9 66.03 -71.93 107.36
CA SER A 9 64.83 -71.06 107.28
C SER A 9 64.32 -71.13 105.82
N ASP A 10 63.01 -71.28 105.61
CA ASP A 10 62.30 -71.17 104.31
C ASP A 10 62.25 -69.70 103.86
N ASP A 11 62.86 -69.33 102.72
CA ASP A 11 62.60 -68.00 102.09
C ASP A 11 62.79 -67.95 100.55
N ASN A 12 63.51 -68.90 99.94
CA ASN A 12 63.83 -68.82 98.50
C ASN A 12 62.66 -69.08 97.52
N GLY A 13 61.49 -69.53 97.98
CA GLY A 13 60.36 -69.88 97.11
C GLY A 13 59.41 -68.72 96.77
N LYS A 14 59.41 -67.63 97.56
CA LYS A 14 58.47 -66.51 97.40
C LYS A 14 59.04 -65.30 96.65
N GLU A 15 60.36 -65.16 96.61
CA GLU A 15 61.04 -64.12 95.81
C GLU A 15 60.99 -64.43 94.31
N ILE A 16 61.20 -65.69 93.91
CA ILE A 16 61.26 -66.09 92.50
C ILE A 16 59.90 -65.94 91.79
N VAL A 17 58.78 -66.19 92.49
CA VAL A 17 57.42 -66.03 91.92
C VAL A 17 57.03 -64.55 91.77
N LYS A 18 57.46 -63.68 92.71
CA LYS A 18 57.22 -62.22 92.62
C LYS A 18 58.02 -61.58 91.49
N GLU A 19 59.28 -61.98 91.30
CA GLU A 19 60.10 -61.48 90.19
C GLU A 19 59.56 -61.93 88.83
N PHE A 20 58.98 -63.13 88.74
CA PHE A 20 58.35 -63.64 87.51
C PHE A 20 57.03 -62.90 87.19
N ASP A 21 56.18 -62.65 88.18
CA ASP A 21 54.94 -61.88 88.01
C ASP A 21 55.21 -60.41 87.66
N GLU A 22 56.24 -59.79 88.25
CA GLU A 22 56.60 -58.40 87.96
C GLU A 22 57.23 -58.24 86.56
N ALA A 23 58.00 -59.23 86.11
CA ALA A 23 58.51 -59.31 84.75
C ALA A 23 57.38 -59.53 83.71
N ASP A 24 56.40 -60.39 84.01
CA ASP A 24 55.25 -60.63 83.12
C ASP A 24 54.35 -59.38 83.02
N ILE A 25 54.10 -58.67 84.12
CA ILE A 25 53.36 -57.39 84.09
C ILE A 25 54.09 -56.34 83.24
N LYS A 26 55.42 -56.22 83.37
CA LYS A 26 56.24 -55.33 82.53
C LYS A 26 56.21 -55.74 81.06
N PHE A 27 56.24 -57.03 80.77
CA PHE A 27 56.14 -57.56 79.41
C PHE A 27 54.76 -57.27 78.79
N GLN A 28 53.67 -57.50 79.53
CA GLN A 28 52.30 -57.16 79.10
C GLN A 28 52.07 -55.65 78.94
N HIS A 29 52.79 -54.81 79.70
CA HIS A 29 52.80 -53.36 79.49
C HIS A 29 53.50 -52.99 78.18
N MET A 30 54.71 -53.51 77.95
CA MET A 30 55.46 -53.28 76.72
C MET A 30 54.70 -53.77 75.47
N LEU A 31 53.99 -54.91 75.57
CA LEU A 31 53.15 -55.40 74.47
C LEU A 31 52.00 -54.43 74.14
N ARG A 32 51.33 -53.88 75.16
CA ARG A 32 50.27 -52.87 74.95
C ARG A 32 50.81 -51.56 74.38
N GLU A 33 51.98 -51.11 74.82
CA GLU A 33 52.65 -49.94 74.24
C GLU A 33 53.05 -50.18 72.79
N LEU A 34 53.62 -51.35 72.48
CA LEU A 34 53.98 -51.74 71.12
C LEU A 34 52.75 -51.78 70.20
N GLU A 35 51.63 -52.31 70.69
CA GLU A 35 50.37 -52.38 69.94
C GLU A 35 49.76 -51.00 69.72
N SER A 36 49.85 -50.10 70.71
CA SER A 36 49.47 -48.69 70.58
C SER A 36 50.31 -47.95 69.53
N VAL A 37 51.64 -48.10 69.58
CA VAL A 37 52.55 -47.50 68.59
C VAL A 37 52.31 -48.06 67.19
N LYS A 38 52.05 -49.36 67.06
CA LYS A 38 51.69 -49.99 65.78
C LYS A 38 50.39 -49.43 65.21
N LYS A 39 49.39 -49.18 66.05
CA LYS A 39 48.13 -48.56 65.64
C LYS A 39 48.34 -47.11 65.18
N GLN A 40 49.11 -46.31 65.93
CA GLN A 40 49.45 -44.94 65.54
C GLN A 40 50.21 -44.89 64.21
N ALA A 41 51.19 -45.77 64.02
CA ALA A 41 51.94 -45.86 62.76
C ALA A 41 51.03 -46.24 61.57
N TYR A 42 50.03 -47.10 61.79
CA TYR A 42 49.04 -47.46 60.77
C TYR A 42 48.12 -46.28 60.41
N GLU A 43 47.61 -45.56 61.42
CA GLU A 43 46.79 -44.37 61.24
C GLU A 43 47.56 -43.24 60.54
N GLU A 44 48.83 -43.02 60.89
CA GLU A 44 49.70 -42.05 60.24
C GLU A 44 49.97 -42.43 58.77
N LYS A 45 50.25 -43.71 58.49
CA LYS A 45 50.42 -44.20 57.12
C LYS A 45 49.16 -43.96 56.28
N HIS A 46 47.99 -44.33 56.79
CA HIS A 46 46.71 -44.10 56.10
C HIS A 46 46.42 -42.60 55.92
N GLY A 47 46.76 -41.77 56.91
CA GLY A 47 46.66 -40.32 56.81
C GLY A 47 47.53 -39.74 55.70
N ARG A 48 48.78 -40.23 55.56
CA ARG A 48 49.68 -39.85 54.47
C ARG A 48 49.17 -40.28 53.10
N GLU A 49 48.70 -41.52 52.96
CA GLU A 49 48.12 -42.02 51.70
C GLU A 49 46.91 -41.19 51.28
N LYS A 50 46.05 -40.79 52.23
CA LYS A 50 44.92 -39.90 51.94
C LYS A 50 45.39 -38.50 51.52
N ALA A 51 46.38 -37.93 52.21
CA ALA A 51 46.92 -36.62 51.85
C ALA A 51 47.57 -36.62 50.45
N GLU A 52 48.25 -37.72 50.07
CA GLU A 52 48.79 -37.90 48.72
C GLU A 52 47.69 -37.96 47.65
N GLN A 53 46.58 -38.67 47.94
CA GLN A 53 45.42 -38.72 47.04
C GLN A 53 44.75 -37.34 46.88
N ASP A 54 44.56 -36.61 47.98
CA ASP A 54 43.97 -35.26 47.96
C ASP A 54 44.86 -34.28 47.18
N LEU A 55 46.18 -34.37 47.35
CA LEU A 55 47.16 -33.57 46.61
C LEU A 55 47.13 -33.89 45.11
N PHE A 56 47.02 -35.17 44.74
CA PHE A 56 46.90 -35.58 43.34
C PHE A 56 45.60 -35.05 42.70
N GLN A 57 44.46 -35.13 43.42
CA GLN A 57 43.20 -34.55 42.94
C GLN A 57 43.28 -33.03 42.78
N ALA A 58 43.91 -32.32 43.73
CA ALA A 58 44.12 -30.88 43.63
C ALA A 58 44.98 -30.52 42.40
N PHE A 59 46.04 -31.28 42.14
CA PHE A 59 46.88 -31.10 40.95
C PHE A 59 46.10 -31.31 39.65
N GLN A 60 45.26 -32.34 39.57
CA GLN A 60 44.40 -32.55 38.40
C GLN A 60 43.42 -31.39 38.17
N LYS A 61 42.79 -30.89 39.23
CA LYS A 61 41.88 -29.73 39.14
C LYS A 61 42.62 -28.47 38.69
N ALA A 62 43.81 -28.21 39.23
CA ALA A 62 44.63 -27.07 38.82
C ALA A 62 44.98 -27.16 37.32
N ARG A 63 45.37 -28.34 36.84
CA ARG A 63 45.71 -28.56 35.42
C ARG A 63 44.49 -28.36 34.49
N VAL A 64 43.30 -28.79 34.90
CA VAL A 64 42.07 -28.55 34.12
C VAL A 64 41.75 -27.05 34.08
N SER A 65 41.88 -26.35 35.20
CA SER A 65 41.66 -24.90 35.26
C SER A 65 42.65 -24.11 34.42
N GLU A 66 43.93 -24.52 34.40
CA GLU A 66 44.98 -23.92 33.57
C GLU A 66 44.65 -24.08 32.08
N ASN A 67 44.27 -25.27 31.65
CA ASN A 67 43.85 -25.52 30.26
C ASN A 67 42.62 -24.70 29.86
N MET A 68 41.66 -24.52 30.77
CA MET A 68 40.48 -23.70 30.54
C MET A 68 40.86 -22.23 30.34
N TYR A 69 41.74 -21.69 31.20
CA TYR A 69 42.25 -20.32 31.09
C TYR A 69 43.03 -20.10 29.78
N LEU A 70 43.87 -21.05 29.38
CA LEU A 70 44.56 -21.02 28.08
C LEU A 70 43.58 -20.97 26.89
N GLY A 71 42.46 -21.69 27.00
CA GLY A 71 41.37 -21.65 26.01
C GLY A 71 40.71 -20.28 25.92
N GLU A 72 40.40 -19.66 27.06
CA GLU A 72 39.82 -18.31 27.12
C GLU A 72 40.77 -17.25 26.54
N VAL A 73 42.07 -17.32 26.88
CA VAL A 73 43.08 -16.41 26.32
C VAL A 73 43.16 -16.56 24.80
N LYS A 74 43.09 -17.78 24.27
CA LYS A 74 43.10 -18.01 22.83
C LYS A 74 41.87 -17.43 22.15
N GLN A 75 40.67 -17.64 22.71
CA GLN A 75 39.44 -17.06 22.19
C GLN A 75 39.46 -15.52 22.23
N LYS A 76 39.99 -14.95 23.31
CA LYS A 76 40.17 -13.50 23.43
C LYS A 76 41.06 -12.95 22.32
N ASN A 77 42.20 -13.59 22.06
CA ASN A 77 43.11 -13.18 20.99
C ASN A 77 42.45 -13.28 19.60
N GLU A 78 41.66 -14.34 19.34
CA GLU A 78 40.90 -14.48 18.09
C GLU A 78 39.82 -13.39 17.92
N ILE A 79 39.20 -12.95 19.01
CA ILE A 79 38.23 -11.84 18.99
C ILE A 79 38.94 -10.51 18.74
N GLU A 80 40.09 -10.27 19.39
CA GLU A 80 40.88 -9.05 19.22
C GLU A 80 41.39 -8.92 17.77
N GLU A 81 41.83 -10.02 17.16
CA GLU A 81 42.26 -10.03 15.76
C GLU A 81 41.11 -9.68 14.80
N LYS A 82 39.93 -10.29 15.00
CA LYS A 82 38.72 -9.97 14.20
C LYS A 82 38.26 -8.53 14.41
N LEU A 83 38.36 -8.02 15.63
CA LEU A 83 38.01 -6.63 15.94
C LEU A 83 38.94 -5.66 15.20
N ALA A 84 40.24 -5.94 15.14
CA ALA A 84 41.19 -5.14 14.38
C ALA A 84 40.85 -5.10 12.88
N THR A 85 40.46 -6.24 12.29
CA THR A 85 40.06 -6.30 10.87
C THR A 85 38.81 -5.46 10.60
N VAL A 86 37.79 -5.55 11.47
CA VAL A 86 36.57 -4.75 11.34
C VAL A 86 36.86 -3.25 11.49
N MET A 87 37.78 -2.88 12.37
CA MET A 87 38.18 -1.48 12.54
C MET A 87 38.83 -0.91 11.26
N GLU A 88 39.70 -1.67 10.60
CA GLU A 88 40.30 -1.26 9.31
C GLU A 88 39.25 -1.10 8.21
N GLU A 89 38.26 -1.99 8.14
CA GLU A 89 37.14 -1.87 7.18
C GLU A 89 36.30 -0.60 7.42
N ILE A 90 36.01 -0.28 8.68
CA ILE A 90 35.27 0.93 9.05
C ILE A 90 36.04 2.19 8.66
N GLU A 91 37.36 2.22 8.89
CA GLU A 91 38.21 3.34 8.51
C GLU A 91 38.19 3.56 6.98
N SER A 92 38.37 2.48 6.20
CA SER A 92 38.27 2.54 4.74
C SER A 92 36.91 3.04 4.25
N LEU A 93 35.80 2.55 4.85
CA LEU A 93 34.45 3.01 4.52
C LEU A 93 34.24 4.48 4.88
N THR A 94 34.85 4.95 5.96
CA THR A 94 34.77 6.36 6.38
C THR A 94 35.45 7.26 5.36
N GLU A 95 36.66 6.91 4.90
CA GLU A 95 37.38 7.67 3.86
C GLU A 95 36.59 7.73 2.54
N THR A 96 35.97 6.61 2.12
CA THR A 96 35.15 6.60 0.90
C THR A 96 33.91 7.49 1.04
N THR A 97 33.29 7.51 2.24
CA THR A 97 32.12 8.33 2.54
C THR A 97 32.47 9.83 2.50
N ASP A 98 33.60 10.22 3.07
CA ASP A 98 34.08 11.61 3.03
C ASP A 98 34.40 12.05 1.59
N GLY A 99 35.02 11.17 0.80
CA GLY A 99 35.26 11.40 -0.63
C GLY A 99 33.96 11.59 -1.43
N LEU A 100 32.92 10.82 -1.13
CA LEU A 100 31.59 10.98 -1.75
C LEU A 100 30.93 12.30 -1.32
N CYS A 101 31.06 12.69 -0.05
CA CYS A 101 30.51 13.94 0.47
C CYS A 101 31.13 15.16 -0.22
N ALA A 102 32.45 15.15 -0.44
CA ALA A 102 33.15 16.19 -1.19
C ALA A 102 32.66 16.30 -2.64
N LYS A 103 32.52 15.17 -3.35
CA LYS A 103 31.96 15.12 -4.72
C LYS A 103 30.53 15.66 -4.77
N LEU A 104 29.71 15.30 -3.79
CA LEU A 104 28.32 15.76 -3.71
C LEU A 104 28.24 17.28 -3.48
N GLN A 105 29.17 17.84 -2.70
CA GLN A 105 29.26 19.29 -2.50
C GLN A 105 29.68 20.03 -3.78
N GLU A 106 30.59 19.45 -4.57
CA GLU A 106 30.98 19.99 -5.87
C GLU A 106 29.81 19.98 -6.87
N GLU A 107 29.08 18.87 -6.96
CA GLU A 107 27.89 18.76 -7.81
C GLU A 107 26.78 19.73 -7.40
N ARG A 108 26.60 19.97 -6.09
CA ARG A 108 25.70 21.02 -5.59
C ARG A 108 26.10 22.42 -6.07
N LYS A 109 27.40 22.74 -6.07
CA LYS A 109 27.90 24.03 -6.59
C LYS A 109 27.62 24.16 -8.10
N LYS A 110 27.89 23.11 -8.88
CA LYS A 110 27.59 23.07 -10.32
C LYS A 110 26.10 23.25 -10.60
N ARG A 111 25.24 22.55 -9.85
CA ARG A 111 23.78 22.67 -9.96
C ARG A 111 23.30 24.10 -9.69
N SER A 112 23.79 24.73 -8.63
CA SER A 112 23.44 26.13 -8.32
C SER A 112 23.86 27.10 -9.42
N ALA A 113 25.03 26.90 -10.04
CA ALA A 113 25.45 27.70 -11.19
C ALA A 113 24.54 27.49 -12.41
N LEU A 114 24.09 26.25 -12.65
CA LEU A 114 23.18 25.92 -13.73
C LEU A 114 21.78 26.52 -13.51
N GLU A 115 21.25 26.46 -12.28
CA GLU A 115 19.97 27.06 -11.89
C GLU A 115 19.95 28.58 -12.10
N LYS A 116 21.07 29.26 -11.83
CA LYS A 116 21.21 30.70 -12.13
C LYS A 116 21.15 30.98 -13.64
N ARG A 117 21.75 30.11 -14.46
CA ARG A 117 21.71 30.22 -15.93
C ARG A 117 20.30 29.96 -16.48
N THR A 118 19.61 28.93 -15.99
CA THR A 118 18.23 28.64 -16.43
C THR A 118 17.29 29.77 -16.03
N ALA A 119 17.39 30.30 -14.82
CA ALA A 119 16.59 31.46 -14.39
C ALA A 119 16.84 32.71 -15.26
N HIS A 120 18.07 32.90 -15.76
CA HIS A 120 18.37 33.96 -16.71
C HIS A 120 17.73 33.70 -18.08
N SER A 121 17.83 32.47 -18.60
CA SER A 121 17.19 32.07 -19.85
C SER A 121 15.65 32.17 -19.78
N ASP A 122 15.03 31.80 -18.67
CA ASP A 122 13.57 31.90 -18.48
C ASP A 122 13.08 33.35 -18.53
N ARG A 123 13.88 34.30 -18.01
CA ARG A 123 13.57 35.74 -18.13
C ARG A 123 13.61 36.19 -19.58
N ILE A 124 14.59 35.74 -20.35
CA ILE A 124 14.72 36.06 -21.78
C ILE A 124 13.53 35.47 -22.55
N ILE A 125 13.19 34.20 -22.30
CA ILE A 125 12.03 33.55 -22.93
C ILE A 125 10.74 34.30 -22.61
N LYS A 126 10.54 34.70 -21.35
CA LYS A 126 9.37 35.48 -20.94
C LYS A 126 9.26 36.81 -21.68
N ASP A 127 10.39 37.51 -21.86
CA ASP A 127 10.42 38.79 -22.59
C ASP A 127 10.12 38.58 -24.08
N LEU A 128 10.70 37.55 -24.70
CA LEU A 128 10.43 37.18 -26.10
C LEU A 128 8.97 36.76 -26.32
N LEU A 129 8.36 36.02 -25.38
CA LEU A 129 6.94 35.66 -25.44
C LEU A 129 6.05 36.90 -25.33
N LEU A 130 6.40 37.86 -24.46
CA LEU A 130 5.67 39.12 -24.34
C LEU A 130 5.74 39.93 -25.65
N GLN A 131 6.92 39.97 -26.28
CA GLN A 131 7.10 40.62 -27.58
C GLN A 131 6.30 39.90 -28.67
N ARG A 132 6.30 38.56 -28.69
CA ARG A 132 5.49 37.75 -29.61
C ARG A 132 4.01 38.04 -29.43
N ASP A 133 3.49 38.03 -28.21
CA ASP A 133 2.06 38.25 -27.94
C ASP A 133 1.63 39.69 -28.25
N LYS A 134 2.56 40.66 -28.16
CA LYS A 134 2.33 42.01 -28.66
C LYS A 134 2.25 42.02 -30.19
N ALA A 135 3.19 41.38 -30.88
CA ALA A 135 3.20 41.28 -32.35
C ALA A 135 1.97 40.52 -32.89
N VAL A 136 1.56 39.43 -32.22
CA VAL A 136 0.35 38.67 -32.57
C VAL A 136 -0.89 39.54 -32.41
N ARG A 137 -1.04 40.30 -31.31
CA ARG A 137 -2.17 41.24 -31.16
C ARG A 137 -2.18 42.34 -32.21
N GLU A 138 -1.01 42.85 -32.61
CA GLU A 138 -0.90 43.82 -33.70
C GLU A 138 -1.31 43.20 -35.04
N VAL A 139 -0.89 41.96 -35.33
CA VAL A 139 -1.27 41.19 -36.52
C VAL A 139 -2.77 40.87 -36.51
N GLU A 140 -3.34 40.38 -35.41
CA GLU A 140 -4.76 40.13 -35.23
C GLU A 140 -5.60 41.40 -35.38
N ALA A 141 -5.13 42.55 -34.88
CA ALA A 141 -5.79 43.84 -35.07
C ALA A 141 -5.75 44.31 -36.54
N LEU A 142 -4.71 43.94 -37.29
CA LEU A 142 -4.60 44.18 -38.72
C LEU A 142 -5.48 43.21 -39.54
N HIS A 143 -5.62 41.95 -39.09
CA HIS A 143 -6.53 40.96 -39.69
C HIS A 143 -8.00 41.27 -39.38
N ALA A 144 -8.34 41.78 -38.20
CA ALA A 144 -9.69 42.22 -37.84
C ALA A 144 -10.16 43.43 -38.67
N LYS A 145 -9.23 44.22 -39.24
CA LYS A 145 -9.53 45.29 -40.21
C LYS A 145 -9.64 44.80 -41.65
N LYS A 146 -9.38 43.52 -41.93
CA LYS A 146 -9.30 42.97 -43.28
C LYS A 146 -9.96 41.59 -43.36
N GLY A 147 -11.30 41.58 -43.29
CA GLY A 147 -12.13 40.50 -43.83
C GLY A 147 -12.55 39.43 -42.83
N GLU A 148 -13.87 39.34 -42.65
CA GLU A 148 -14.57 38.15 -42.18
C GLU A 148 -14.24 36.93 -43.04
N SER A 149 -13.99 35.79 -42.38
CA SER A 149 -14.32 34.40 -42.76
C SER A 149 -13.18 33.43 -42.50
N SER A 150 -13.17 32.82 -41.31
CA SER A 150 -13.09 31.36 -41.15
C SER A 150 -13.15 31.02 -39.66
N ALA A 151 -14.32 30.59 -39.20
CA ALA A 151 -14.45 29.95 -37.89
C ALA A 151 -13.91 28.51 -38.00
N THR A 152 -12.69 28.28 -37.52
CA THR A 152 -12.25 26.95 -37.10
C THR A 152 -12.54 26.84 -35.61
N ALA A 153 -13.71 26.29 -35.28
CA ALA A 153 -14.06 25.90 -33.92
C ALA A 153 -13.29 24.63 -33.56
N GLU A 154 -12.15 24.77 -32.89
CA GLU A 154 -11.57 23.67 -32.12
C GLU A 154 -12.39 23.50 -30.84
N GLY A 155 -12.95 22.31 -30.65
CA GLY A 155 -13.94 21.95 -29.63
C GLY A 155 -13.45 22.02 -28.19
N THR A 156 -13.20 23.23 -27.70
CA THR A 156 -13.02 23.50 -26.27
C THR A 156 -14.40 23.42 -25.62
N MET A 157 -14.62 22.47 -24.71
CA MET A 157 -15.86 22.46 -23.95
C MET A 157 -15.87 23.69 -23.04
N HIS A 158 -16.91 24.50 -23.16
CA HIS A 158 -17.03 25.73 -22.41
C HIS A 158 -17.23 25.39 -20.92
N ILE A 159 -16.21 25.58 -20.09
CA ILE A 159 -16.35 25.51 -18.63
C ILE A 159 -17.29 26.65 -18.21
N THR A 160 -18.22 26.35 -17.29
CA THR A 160 -19.11 27.39 -16.75
C THR A 160 -18.29 28.32 -15.85
N GLU A 161 -18.23 29.60 -16.21
CA GLU A 161 -17.66 30.63 -15.34
C GLU A 161 -18.71 31.01 -14.28
N LEU A 162 -18.34 30.83 -13.01
CA LEU A 162 -19.22 31.06 -11.86
C LEU A 162 -18.79 32.32 -11.12
N SER A 163 -19.76 33.03 -10.54
CA SER A 163 -19.48 34.25 -9.78
C SER A 163 -19.00 33.94 -8.35
N SER A 164 -18.25 34.87 -7.75
CA SER A 164 -17.83 34.75 -6.35
C SER A 164 -19.02 34.67 -5.39
N SER A 165 -20.15 35.32 -5.72
CA SER A 165 -21.38 35.24 -4.91
C SER A 165 -21.99 33.84 -4.97
N GLU A 166 -22.11 33.23 -6.15
CA GLU A 166 -22.63 31.86 -6.30
C GLU A 166 -21.81 30.86 -5.47
N ILE A 167 -20.48 30.99 -5.46
CA ILE A 167 -19.60 30.11 -4.68
C ILE A 167 -19.78 30.32 -3.17
N LYS A 168 -19.91 31.58 -2.72
CA LYS A 168 -20.15 31.88 -1.30
C LYS A 168 -21.50 31.37 -0.84
N ASP A 169 -22.56 31.58 -1.63
CA ASP A 169 -23.91 31.12 -1.32
C ASP A 169 -23.94 29.58 -1.26
N ALA A 170 -23.33 28.91 -2.23
CA ALA A 170 -23.27 27.45 -2.28
C ALA A 170 -22.51 26.81 -1.11
N THR A 171 -21.61 27.54 -0.46
CA THR A 171 -20.75 27.06 0.64
C THR A 171 -21.06 27.68 1.99
N ASN A 172 -22.15 28.45 2.11
CA ASN A 172 -22.45 29.26 3.30
C ASN A 172 -21.24 30.09 3.78
N ASN A 173 -20.61 30.84 2.86
CA ASN A 173 -19.37 31.58 3.07
C ASN A 173 -18.17 30.71 3.50
N PHE A 174 -18.01 29.52 2.89
CA PHE A 174 -16.97 28.54 3.24
C PHE A 174 -17.03 28.09 4.70
N ASP A 175 -18.24 27.78 5.17
CA ASP A 175 -18.48 27.27 6.52
C ASP A 175 -17.61 26.04 6.80
N HIS A 176 -16.92 26.03 7.95
CA HIS A 176 -16.04 24.93 8.34
C HIS A 176 -16.78 23.59 8.48
N SER A 177 -18.07 23.59 8.81
CA SER A 177 -18.89 22.37 8.90
C SER A 177 -19.11 21.69 7.55
N LEU A 178 -18.98 22.45 6.44
CA LEU A 178 -19.09 21.94 5.08
C LEU A 178 -17.74 21.49 4.50
N LYS A 179 -16.65 21.66 5.23
CA LYS A 179 -15.32 21.24 4.79
C LYS A 179 -15.23 19.72 4.77
N ILE A 180 -15.02 19.15 3.59
CA ILE A 180 -14.92 17.70 3.37
C ILE A 180 -13.48 17.22 3.15
N GLY A 181 -12.55 18.14 2.90
CA GLY A 181 -11.14 17.78 2.71
C GLY A 181 -10.20 18.97 2.81
N GLU A 182 -8.94 18.68 3.14
CA GLU A 182 -7.85 19.63 3.17
C GLU A 182 -6.59 18.99 2.59
N SER A 183 -5.88 19.75 1.77
CA SER A 183 -4.60 19.32 1.21
C SER A 183 -3.67 20.52 1.03
N VAL A 184 -2.42 20.25 0.70
CA VAL A 184 -1.46 21.29 0.23
C VAL A 184 -1.95 22.05 -1.00
N TYR A 185 -2.96 21.53 -1.71
CA TYR A 185 -3.58 22.16 -2.88
C TYR A 185 -4.87 22.93 -2.56
N GLY A 186 -5.19 23.14 -1.27
CA GLY A 186 -6.37 23.88 -0.85
C GLY A 186 -7.39 23.05 -0.08
N SER A 187 -8.49 23.70 0.26
CA SER A 187 -9.61 23.15 1.01
C SER A 187 -10.77 22.80 0.08
N VAL A 188 -11.43 21.67 0.33
CA VAL A 188 -12.60 21.22 -0.43
C VAL A 188 -13.82 21.29 0.47
N TYR A 189 -14.87 21.94 -0.01
CA TYR A 189 -16.14 22.11 0.67
C TYR A 189 -17.25 21.39 -0.09
N LYS A 190 -18.16 20.76 0.62
CA LYS A 190 -19.46 20.36 0.05
C LYS A 190 -20.28 21.63 -0.14
N GLY A 191 -20.87 21.78 -1.33
CA GLY A 191 -21.77 22.88 -1.62
C GLY A 191 -23.04 22.43 -2.30
N PHE A 192 -24.02 23.32 -2.35
CA PHE A 192 -25.25 23.12 -3.09
C PHE A 192 -25.40 24.23 -4.12
N LEU A 193 -25.21 23.90 -5.39
CA LEU A 193 -25.19 24.85 -6.49
C LEU A 193 -26.20 24.42 -7.55
N ARG A 194 -27.14 25.31 -7.90
CA ARG A 194 -28.16 25.07 -8.94
C ARG A 194 -28.88 23.72 -8.76
N HIS A 195 -29.39 23.48 -7.56
CA HIS A 195 -30.09 22.24 -7.17
C HIS A 195 -29.25 20.95 -7.20
N THR A 196 -27.93 21.06 -7.26
CA THR A 196 -27.01 19.92 -7.34
C THR A 196 -25.98 19.99 -6.21
N ASN A 197 -25.72 18.85 -5.56
CA ASN A 197 -24.59 18.73 -4.64
C ASN A 197 -23.28 18.77 -5.42
N VAL A 198 -22.36 19.65 -5.01
CA VAL A 198 -21.07 19.87 -5.66
C VAL A 198 -19.92 19.81 -4.66
N ALA A 199 -18.72 19.53 -5.14
CA ALA A 199 -17.49 19.68 -4.39
C ALA A 199 -16.75 20.94 -4.87
N ILE A 200 -16.54 21.90 -3.97
CA ILE A 200 -15.94 23.20 -4.27
C ILE A 200 -14.55 23.23 -3.67
N LYS A 201 -13.52 23.13 -4.52
CA LYS A 201 -12.11 23.21 -4.13
C LYS A 201 -11.67 24.67 -4.21
N LYS A 202 -11.40 25.26 -3.04
CA LYS A 202 -10.83 26.60 -2.90
C LYS A 202 -9.32 26.50 -2.70
N LEU A 203 -8.56 27.20 -3.54
CA LEU A 203 -7.11 27.27 -3.38
C LEU A 203 -6.72 28.05 -2.12
N ASN A 204 -5.68 27.59 -1.44
CA ASN A 204 -5.18 28.26 -0.25
C ASN A 204 -4.08 29.27 -0.62
N LEU A 205 -4.44 30.56 -0.59
CA LEU A 205 -3.52 31.68 -0.83
C LEU A 205 -2.50 31.86 0.30
N GLU A 206 -2.78 31.35 1.50
CA GLU A 206 -1.91 31.47 2.68
C GLU A 206 -0.93 30.28 2.83
N SER A 207 -0.90 29.38 1.85
CA SER A 207 0.00 28.21 1.89
C SER A 207 1.47 28.61 1.77
N THR A 208 2.38 27.79 2.31
CA THR A 208 3.84 27.93 2.16
C THR A 208 4.36 27.78 0.72
N GLN A 209 3.46 27.59 -0.25
CA GLN A 209 3.80 27.51 -1.67
C GLN A 209 3.80 28.90 -2.31
N PRO A 210 4.70 29.18 -3.27
CA PRO A 210 4.64 30.41 -4.04
C PRO A 210 3.28 30.53 -4.77
N GLU A 211 2.61 31.68 -4.66
CA GLU A 211 1.30 31.93 -5.31
C GLU A 211 1.30 31.59 -6.81
N SER A 212 2.43 31.84 -7.49
CA SER A 212 2.63 31.52 -8.91
C SER A 212 2.47 30.02 -9.21
N GLN A 213 2.86 29.15 -8.27
CA GLN A 213 2.73 27.72 -8.41
C GLN A 213 1.28 27.27 -8.24
N SER A 214 0.58 27.78 -7.22
CA SER A 214 -0.84 27.46 -6.98
C SER A 214 -1.73 27.90 -8.15
N GLN A 215 -1.49 29.09 -8.70
CA GLN A 215 -2.21 29.58 -9.88
C GLN A 215 -1.91 28.76 -11.14
N SER A 216 -0.66 28.31 -11.33
CA SER A 216 -0.31 27.43 -12.45
C SER A 216 -1.07 26.10 -12.37
N GLN A 217 -1.21 25.52 -11.18
CA GLN A 217 -1.96 24.27 -10.97
C GLN A 217 -3.46 24.47 -11.24
N PHE A 218 -4.04 25.60 -10.81
CA PHE A 218 -5.42 25.97 -11.12
C PHE A 218 -5.69 26.00 -12.61
N ASN A 219 -4.88 26.77 -13.35
CA ASN A 219 -5.04 26.96 -14.78
C ASN A 219 -4.85 25.64 -15.52
N GLN A 220 -3.90 24.82 -15.07
CA GLN A 220 -3.63 23.53 -15.66
C GLN A 220 -4.76 22.52 -15.45
N GLU A 221 -5.38 22.51 -14.27
CA GLU A 221 -6.54 21.67 -13.97
C GLU A 221 -7.74 22.02 -14.86
N ILE A 222 -8.01 23.33 -15.04
CA ILE A 222 -9.01 23.85 -15.99
C ILE A 222 -8.67 23.44 -17.42
N GLU A 223 -7.43 23.66 -17.84
CA GLU A 223 -7.00 23.38 -19.22
C GLU A 223 -7.20 21.91 -19.58
N ILE A 224 -6.78 20.99 -18.72
CA ILE A 224 -6.89 19.56 -18.98
C ILE A 224 -8.35 19.10 -18.94
N LEU A 225 -9.08 19.40 -17.86
CA LEU A 225 -10.45 18.91 -17.67
C LEU A 225 -11.47 19.59 -18.60
N SER A 226 -11.14 20.74 -19.22
CA SER A 226 -11.95 21.32 -20.30
C SER A 226 -11.90 20.51 -21.61
N ARG A 227 -10.85 19.71 -21.81
CA ARG A 227 -10.58 19.00 -23.06
C ARG A 227 -10.91 17.52 -23.01
N VAL A 228 -11.02 16.94 -21.82
CA VAL A 228 -11.21 15.49 -21.65
C VAL A 228 -12.43 15.17 -20.80
N ARG A 229 -13.18 14.15 -21.21
CA ARG A 229 -14.29 13.57 -20.46
C ARG A 229 -14.26 12.06 -20.58
N HIS A 230 -14.36 11.38 -19.44
CA HIS A 230 -14.41 9.92 -19.38
C HIS A 230 -15.14 9.49 -18.09
N PRO A 231 -15.92 8.39 -18.10
CA PRO A 231 -16.72 7.94 -16.96
C PRO A 231 -15.93 7.75 -15.65
N ASN A 232 -14.64 7.45 -15.75
CA ASN A 232 -13.73 7.27 -14.60
C ASN A 232 -12.81 8.48 -14.34
N LEU A 233 -13.18 9.67 -14.82
CA LEU A 233 -12.55 10.94 -14.46
C LEU A 233 -13.58 11.83 -13.75
N VAL A 234 -13.14 12.57 -12.73
CA VAL A 234 -14.00 13.53 -12.05
C VAL A 234 -14.41 14.65 -13.01
N THR A 235 -15.68 14.99 -13.01
CA THR A 235 -16.23 16.02 -13.89
C THR A 235 -16.04 17.40 -13.28
N LEU A 236 -15.31 18.28 -13.99
CA LEU A 236 -15.26 19.70 -13.69
C LEU A 236 -16.52 20.37 -14.24
N ILE A 237 -17.35 20.91 -13.34
CA ILE A 237 -18.62 21.59 -13.67
C ILE A 237 -18.35 23.05 -14.04
N GLY A 238 -17.49 23.71 -13.27
CA GLY A 238 -17.26 25.15 -13.40
C GLY A 238 -16.03 25.63 -12.67
N ALA A 239 -15.67 26.88 -12.91
CA ALA A 239 -14.58 27.56 -12.22
C ALA A 239 -14.97 29.00 -11.90
N CYS A 240 -14.51 29.50 -10.76
CA CYS A 240 -14.61 30.90 -10.37
C CYS A 240 -13.18 31.43 -10.18
N LYS A 241 -12.73 32.29 -11.09
CA LYS A 241 -11.37 32.87 -11.04
C LYS A 241 -11.21 33.81 -9.85
N ASP A 242 -12.21 34.65 -9.59
CA ASP A 242 -12.18 35.64 -8.51
C ASP A 242 -12.07 35.01 -7.13
N ALA A 243 -12.76 33.89 -6.91
CA ALA A 243 -12.68 33.12 -5.67
C ALA A 243 -11.57 32.06 -5.68
N GLN A 244 -10.83 31.93 -6.80
CA GLN A 244 -9.88 30.83 -7.06
C GLN A 244 -10.44 29.46 -6.69
N ALA A 245 -11.67 29.19 -7.16
CA ALA A 245 -12.43 28.00 -6.82
C ALA A 245 -12.75 27.15 -8.05
N LEU A 246 -12.60 25.84 -7.91
CA LEU A 246 -13.00 24.84 -8.91
C LEU A 246 -14.20 24.05 -8.38
N VAL A 247 -15.20 23.84 -9.23
CA VAL A 247 -16.45 23.17 -8.86
C VAL A 247 -16.56 21.86 -9.60
N TYR A 248 -16.66 20.77 -8.85
CA TYR A 248 -16.74 19.39 -9.35
C TYR A 248 -18.06 18.74 -8.96
N GLU A 249 -18.37 17.63 -9.62
CA GLU A 249 -19.37 16.68 -9.11
C GLU A 249 -19.00 16.23 -7.69
N TYR A 250 -20.02 16.07 -6.84
CA TYR A 250 -19.82 15.58 -5.48
C TYR A 250 -19.72 14.05 -5.44
N MET A 251 -18.71 13.55 -4.73
CA MET A 251 -18.41 12.12 -4.60
C MET A 251 -18.75 11.64 -3.18
N PRO A 252 -19.98 11.14 -2.93
CA PRO A 252 -20.48 10.90 -1.57
C PRO A 252 -19.75 9.78 -0.82
N ASN A 253 -19.12 8.84 -1.52
CA ASN A 253 -18.38 7.74 -0.90
C ASN A 253 -16.91 8.10 -0.60
N GLY A 254 -16.50 9.36 -0.81
CA GLY A 254 -15.18 9.85 -0.45
C GLY A 254 -14.05 9.25 -1.30
N SER A 255 -12.84 9.25 -0.75
CA SER A 255 -11.66 8.70 -1.42
C SER A 255 -11.48 7.20 -1.18
N LEU A 256 -10.67 6.55 -2.02
CA LEU A 256 -10.32 5.14 -1.84
C LEU A 256 -9.55 4.92 -0.52
N ASP A 257 -8.74 5.88 -0.08
CA ASP A 257 -8.07 5.78 1.23
C ASP A 257 -9.11 5.79 2.37
N ASP A 258 -10.12 6.66 2.31
CA ASP A 258 -11.21 6.67 3.32
C ASP A 258 -11.95 5.32 3.33
N ARG A 259 -12.21 4.74 2.15
CA ARG A 259 -12.94 3.47 2.02
C ARG A 259 -12.13 2.24 2.39
N LEU A 260 -10.82 2.22 2.15
CA LEU A 260 -9.94 1.17 2.65
C LEU A 260 -9.77 1.26 4.17
N ALA A 261 -9.79 2.46 4.73
CA ALA A 261 -9.76 2.68 6.18
C ALA A 261 -11.11 2.45 6.88
N CYS A 262 -12.19 2.14 6.13
CA CYS A 262 -13.56 2.02 6.65
C CYS A 262 -13.98 3.25 7.48
N LYS A 263 -13.56 4.44 7.05
CA LYS A 263 -13.89 5.71 7.71
C LYS A 263 -15.40 5.88 7.82
N ASP A 264 -15.84 6.54 8.89
CA ASP A 264 -17.25 6.76 9.22
C ASP A 264 -18.06 5.45 9.29
N ASN A 265 -17.39 4.37 9.71
CA ASN A 265 -17.96 3.03 9.83
C ASN A 265 -18.52 2.48 8.50
N SER A 266 -17.95 2.92 7.37
CA SER A 266 -18.33 2.43 6.06
C SER A 266 -18.02 0.94 5.89
N LYS A 267 -18.88 0.23 5.16
CA LYS A 267 -18.68 -1.20 4.89
C LYS A 267 -17.37 -1.41 4.11
N PRO A 268 -16.57 -2.44 4.47
CA PRO A 268 -15.37 -2.81 3.72
C PRO A 268 -15.67 -3.05 2.24
N LEU A 269 -14.75 -2.65 1.37
CA LEU A 269 -14.84 -2.92 -0.06
C LEU A 269 -14.59 -4.41 -0.31
N SER A 270 -15.56 -5.11 -0.90
CA SER A 270 -15.39 -6.51 -1.31
C SER A 270 -14.35 -6.66 -2.41
N TRP A 271 -13.78 -7.85 -2.56
CA TRP A 271 -12.79 -8.12 -3.61
C TRP A 271 -13.32 -7.79 -5.01
N GLN A 272 -14.60 -8.06 -5.29
CA GLN A 272 -15.22 -7.76 -6.59
C GLN A 272 -15.24 -6.26 -6.86
N LEU A 273 -15.61 -5.47 -5.84
CA LEU A 273 -15.63 -4.02 -5.97
C LEU A 273 -14.21 -3.48 -6.12
N ARG A 274 -13.23 -4.04 -5.40
CA ARG A 274 -11.81 -3.69 -5.57
C ARG A 274 -11.31 -4.00 -6.99
N THR A 275 -11.67 -5.16 -7.57
CA THR A 275 -11.35 -5.49 -8.97
C THR A 275 -11.98 -4.50 -9.95
N ARG A 276 -13.23 -4.06 -9.69
CA ARG A 276 -13.89 -3.03 -10.50
C ARG A 276 -13.22 -1.66 -10.37
N ILE A 277 -12.74 -1.30 -9.18
CA ILE A 277 -11.96 -0.07 -8.98
C ILE A 277 -10.65 -0.14 -9.76
N ILE A 278 -9.95 -1.29 -9.74
CA ILE A 278 -8.73 -1.52 -10.54
C ILE A 278 -9.02 -1.28 -12.03
N SER A 279 -10.12 -1.82 -12.56
CA SER A 279 -10.47 -1.64 -13.98
C SER A 279 -10.82 -0.19 -14.31
N HIS A 280 -11.57 0.50 -13.47
CA HIS A 280 -11.91 1.91 -13.66
C HIS A 280 -10.66 2.81 -13.73
N VAL A 281 -9.70 2.60 -12.83
CA VAL A 281 -8.44 3.35 -12.83
C VAL A 281 -7.61 3.01 -14.08
N CYS A 282 -7.53 1.72 -14.45
CA CYS A 282 -6.82 1.30 -15.66
C CYS A 282 -7.42 1.93 -16.93
N SER A 283 -8.75 1.93 -17.06
CA SER A 283 -9.47 2.55 -18.17
C SER A 283 -9.20 4.05 -18.27
N ALA A 284 -9.24 4.76 -17.14
CA ALA A 284 -8.93 6.18 -17.08
C ALA A 284 -7.51 6.50 -17.55
N LEU A 285 -6.51 5.72 -17.10
CA LEU A 285 -5.12 5.91 -17.50
C LEU A 285 -4.89 5.62 -18.98
N ILE A 286 -5.44 4.52 -19.50
CA ILE A 286 -5.38 4.19 -20.93
C ILE A 286 -5.93 5.36 -21.76
N PHE A 287 -7.08 5.90 -21.36
CA PHE A 287 -7.70 7.05 -22.02
C PHE A 287 -6.80 8.30 -22.00
N LEU A 288 -6.26 8.66 -20.84
CA LEU A 288 -5.36 9.83 -20.71
C LEU A 288 -4.07 9.67 -21.53
N HIS A 289 -3.46 8.48 -21.50
CA HIS A 289 -2.21 8.18 -22.22
C HIS A 289 -2.41 8.07 -23.74
N SER A 290 -3.61 7.71 -24.18
CA SER A 290 -3.96 7.60 -25.59
C SER A 290 -4.36 8.93 -26.23
N ASN A 291 -4.48 10.01 -25.43
CA ASN A 291 -4.84 11.33 -25.94
C ASN A 291 -3.81 11.84 -26.97
N LYS A 292 -4.29 12.41 -28.08
CA LYS A 292 -3.46 12.93 -29.18
C LYS A 292 -3.85 14.39 -29.50
N PRO A 293 -2.89 15.25 -29.91
CA PRO A 293 -1.47 14.96 -30.16
C PRO A 293 -0.60 14.88 -28.88
N HIS A 294 -1.17 15.21 -27.72
CA HIS A 294 -0.47 15.20 -26.44
C HIS A 294 -1.01 14.11 -25.51
N SER A 295 -0.16 13.16 -25.11
CA SER A 295 -0.48 12.22 -24.03
C SER A 295 -0.56 12.98 -22.70
N ILE A 296 -1.54 12.64 -21.87
CA ILE A 296 -1.73 13.27 -20.55
C ILE A 296 -1.20 12.32 -19.48
N VAL A 297 -0.14 12.71 -18.76
CA VAL A 297 0.37 11.97 -17.59
C VAL A 297 -0.25 12.54 -16.33
N HIS A 298 -0.87 11.69 -15.51
CA HIS A 298 -1.57 12.09 -14.30
C HIS A 298 -0.63 12.62 -13.22
N SER A 299 0.53 11.95 -13.03
CA SER A 299 1.65 12.30 -12.14
C SER A 299 1.41 12.24 -10.63
N ASP A 300 0.16 12.34 -10.15
CA ASP A 300 -0.19 12.21 -8.72
C ASP A 300 -1.26 11.13 -8.50
N LEU A 301 -1.09 9.96 -9.13
CA LEU A 301 -1.99 8.83 -8.91
C LEU A 301 -1.73 8.21 -7.53
N LYS A 302 -2.74 8.26 -6.66
CA LYS A 302 -2.73 7.67 -5.31
C LYS A 302 -4.16 7.38 -4.85
N ALA A 303 -4.30 6.55 -3.82
CA ALA A 303 -5.60 6.18 -3.28
C ALA A 303 -6.45 7.39 -2.84
N SER A 304 -5.87 8.43 -2.23
CA SER A 304 -6.61 9.65 -1.87
C SER A 304 -7.15 10.45 -3.08
N ASN A 305 -6.62 10.23 -4.28
CA ASN A 305 -7.05 10.90 -5.51
C ASN A 305 -8.00 10.03 -6.36
N ILE A 306 -8.37 8.84 -5.89
CA ILE A 306 -9.39 7.98 -6.49
C ILE A 306 -10.66 8.15 -5.67
N LEU A 307 -11.66 8.82 -6.23
CA LEU A 307 -12.93 9.11 -5.55
C LEU A 307 -14.01 8.13 -5.97
N LEU A 308 -14.98 7.86 -5.09
CA LEU A 308 -16.08 6.93 -5.34
C LEU A 308 -17.43 7.67 -5.32
N ASP A 309 -18.21 7.48 -6.39
CA ASP A 309 -19.56 8.04 -6.48
C ASP A 309 -20.55 7.19 -5.65
N GLY A 310 -21.84 7.57 -5.66
CA GLY A 310 -22.89 6.85 -4.93
C GLY A 310 -23.02 5.36 -5.30
N ASN A 311 -22.61 4.99 -6.52
CA ASN A 311 -22.67 3.63 -7.07
C ASN A 311 -21.31 2.90 -6.97
N ASN A 312 -20.35 3.47 -6.23
CA ASN A 312 -18.97 3.01 -6.12
C ASN A 312 -18.23 2.94 -7.47
N VAL A 313 -18.62 3.78 -8.44
CA VAL A 313 -17.80 4.01 -9.63
C VAL A 313 -16.61 4.87 -9.22
N ALA A 314 -15.41 4.39 -9.57
CA ALA A 314 -14.17 5.08 -9.26
C ALA A 314 -13.88 6.14 -10.33
N LYS A 315 -13.52 7.33 -9.87
CA LYS A 315 -13.13 8.46 -10.72
C LYS A 315 -11.80 9.05 -10.26
N LEU A 316 -10.88 9.27 -11.17
CA LEU A 316 -9.62 9.95 -10.88
C LEU A 316 -9.86 11.45 -10.68
N SER A 317 -9.12 12.04 -9.76
CA SER A 317 -9.12 13.45 -9.39
C SER A 317 -7.68 13.94 -9.15
N GLY A 318 -7.50 15.24 -8.88
CA GLY A 318 -6.17 15.79 -8.59
C GLY A 318 -5.38 16.18 -9.85
N PHE A 319 -6.06 16.82 -10.81
CA PHE A 319 -5.47 17.13 -12.12
C PHE A 319 -4.53 18.34 -12.13
N GLY A 320 -4.42 19.06 -11.01
CA GLY A 320 -3.58 20.26 -10.91
C GLY A 320 -2.07 20.04 -11.09
N VAL A 321 -1.59 18.79 -11.09
CA VAL A 321 -0.17 18.46 -11.33
C VAL A 321 0.06 17.56 -12.54
N CYS A 322 -0.99 17.23 -13.31
CA CYS A 322 -0.89 16.47 -14.56
C CYS A 322 0.04 17.17 -15.57
N ARG A 323 0.50 16.48 -16.61
CA ARG A 323 1.34 17.06 -17.67
C ARG A 323 0.89 16.56 -19.05
N MET A 324 0.84 17.46 -20.02
CA MET A 324 0.66 17.11 -21.44
C MET A 324 2.02 16.92 -22.09
N ILE A 325 2.23 15.80 -22.77
CA ILE A 325 3.50 15.43 -23.43
C ILE A 325 3.24 15.24 -24.92
N THR A 326 3.93 16.00 -25.77
CA THR A 326 3.87 15.91 -27.24
C THR A 326 4.55 14.65 -27.77
N ASP A 327 3.97 14.04 -28.82
CA ASP A 327 4.51 12.83 -29.47
C ASP A 327 5.71 13.11 -30.41
N GLU A 328 6.09 14.38 -30.63
CA GLU A 328 7.11 14.79 -31.61
C GLU A 328 8.56 14.40 -31.28
N PHE A 329 8.81 13.81 -30.10
CA PHE A 329 10.17 13.47 -29.65
C PHE A 329 10.30 12.02 -29.14
N ARG A 330 9.68 11.06 -29.83
CA ARG A 330 9.87 9.62 -29.50
C ARG A 330 11.33 9.15 -29.58
N ASP A 331 12.18 9.83 -30.34
CA ASP A 331 13.58 9.41 -30.59
C ASP A 331 14.65 10.33 -30.00
N THR A 332 14.29 11.38 -29.25
CA THR A 332 15.27 12.16 -28.49
C THR A 332 14.82 12.35 -27.05
N THR A 333 15.67 11.93 -26.13
CA THR A 333 15.60 12.00 -24.67
C THR A 333 15.59 13.46 -24.16
N THR A 334 14.60 14.21 -24.61
CA THR A 334 14.43 15.63 -24.35
C THR A 334 12.94 15.91 -24.34
N LEU A 335 12.36 16.08 -23.15
CA LEU A 335 11.63 17.28 -22.73
C LEU A 335 11.12 17.02 -21.30
N TYR A 336 11.36 17.96 -20.38
CA TYR A 336 11.16 17.89 -18.92
C TYR A 336 12.28 17.27 -18.06
N ARG A 337 13.55 17.44 -18.47
CA ARG A 337 14.69 17.31 -17.55
C ARG A 337 14.50 18.29 -16.38
N HIS A 338 14.64 17.84 -15.13
CA HIS A 338 14.59 18.64 -13.89
C HIS A 338 13.20 19.08 -13.37
N THR A 339 12.17 18.23 -13.44
CA THR A 339 10.98 18.46 -12.61
C THR A 339 11.22 17.93 -11.19
N HIS A 340 10.95 18.75 -10.16
CA HIS A 340 10.99 18.27 -8.77
C HIS A 340 9.92 17.19 -8.60
N PRO A 341 10.24 16.00 -8.06
CA PRO A 341 9.24 14.98 -7.77
C PRO A 341 8.13 15.57 -6.89
N LYS A 342 6.91 15.62 -7.43
CA LYS A 342 5.70 16.00 -6.71
C LYS A 342 4.83 14.76 -6.63
N GLY A 343 4.45 14.37 -5.41
CA GLY A 343 3.66 13.17 -5.15
C GLY A 343 3.88 12.64 -3.73
N SER A 344 3.04 11.71 -3.30
CA SER A 344 3.26 10.99 -2.04
C SER A 344 4.35 9.93 -2.24
N PHE A 345 5.45 10.02 -1.49
CA PHE A 345 6.73 9.29 -1.69
C PHE A 345 6.60 7.82 -2.13
N VAL A 346 5.62 7.07 -1.60
CA VAL A 346 5.43 5.64 -1.90
C VAL A 346 4.88 5.35 -3.30
N TYR A 347 4.25 6.32 -3.97
CA TYR A 347 3.66 6.17 -5.31
C TYR A 347 4.55 6.74 -6.42
N ILE A 348 5.64 7.44 -6.08
CA ILE A 348 6.49 8.09 -7.06
C ILE A 348 7.36 7.04 -7.75
N ASP A 349 7.36 7.07 -9.08
CA ASP A 349 8.23 6.26 -9.92
C ASP A 349 9.72 6.49 -9.55
N PRO A 350 10.46 5.47 -9.10
CA PRO A 350 11.85 5.62 -8.70
C PRO A 350 12.77 6.02 -9.86
N GLU A 351 12.47 5.60 -11.09
CA GLU A 351 13.24 6.03 -12.25
C GLU A 351 12.96 7.49 -12.60
N TYR A 352 11.72 7.96 -12.44
CA TYR A 352 11.40 9.38 -12.54
C TYR A 352 12.14 10.22 -11.49
N VAL A 353 12.23 9.75 -10.24
CA VAL A 353 13.03 10.42 -9.20
C VAL A 353 14.51 10.50 -9.59
N MET A 354 15.04 9.43 -10.19
CA MET A 354 16.45 9.31 -10.56
C MET A 354 16.82 10.13 -11.81
N THR A 355 16.00 10.07 -12.87
CA THR A 355 16.31 10.71 -14.16
C THR A 355 15.66 12.08 -14.33
N GLY A 356 14.55 12.32 -13.62
CA GLY A 356 13.71 13.51 -13.77
C GLY A 356 12.75 13.45 -14.95
N ASP A 357 12.71 12.35 -15.71
CA ASP A 357 11.90 12.23 -16.93
C ASP A 357 10.51 11.65 -16.62
N LEU A 358 9.49 12.50 -16.69
CA LEU A 358 8.10 12.07 -16.50
C LEU A 358 7.54 11.42 -17.77
N THR A 359 6.94 10.25 -17.65
CA THR A 359 6.38 9.50 -18.79
C THR A 359 5.04 8.84 -18.41
N PRO A 360 4.22 8.39 -19.38
CA PRO A 360 3.04 7.56 -19.09
C PRO A 360 3.36 6.34 -18.21
N LEU A 361 4.55 5.75 -18.38
CA LEU A 361 5.04 4.63 -17.57
C LEU A 361 5.25 4.98 -16.09
N SER A 362 5.36 6.26 -15.75
CA SER A 362 5.41 6.72 -14.36
C SER A 362 4.05 6.53 -13.67
N ASP A 363 2.94 6.79 -14.36
CA ASP A 363 1.60 6.48 -13.83
C ASP A 363 1.39 4.96 -13.71
N VAL A 364 1.99 4.15 -14.60
CA VAL A 364 1.91 2.68 -14.51
C VAL A 364 2.53 2.18 -13.20
N TYR A 365 3.64 2.76 -12.77
CA TYR A 365 4.23 2.44 -11.47
C TYR A 365 3.27 2.78 -10.32
N SER A 366 2.73 4.01 -10.32
CA SER A 366 1.77 4.44 -9.29
C SER A 366 0.51 3.56 -9.27
N PHE A 367 0.03 3.14 -10.44
CA PHE A 367 -1.07 2.20 -10.60
C PHE A 367 -0.76 0.84 -9.97
N GLY A 368 0.44 0.31 -10.18
CA GLY A 368 0.90 -0.92 -9.54
C GLY A 368 0.81 -0.84 -8.01
N ILE A 369 1.25 0.26 -7.41
CA ILE A 369 1.15 0.46 -5.96
C ILE A 369 -0.32 0.51 -5.51
N VAL A 370 -1.20 1.22 -6.21
CA VAL A 370 -2.64 1.26 -5.91
C VAL A 370 -3.26 -0.15 -6.00
N LEU A 371 -2.92 -0.92 -7.02
CA LEU A 371 -3.39 -2.28 -7.22
C LEU A 371 -2.98 -3.18 -6.04
N LEU A 372 -1.71 -3.14 -5.64
CA LEU A 372 -1.21 -3.91 -4.50
C LEU A 372 -1.87 -3.48 -3.16
N ARG A 373 -2.18 -2.19 -3.00
CA ARG A 373 -2.94 -1.71 -1.84
C ARG A 373 -4.36 -2.25 -1.83
N LEU A 374 -5.02 -2.33 -2.99
CA LEU A 374 -6.36 -2.91 -3.11
C LEU A 374 -6.39 -4.40 -2.73
N LEU A 375 -5.34 -5.17 -3.07
CA LEU A 375 -5.25 -6.58 -2.67
C LEU A 375 -5.03 -6.77 -1.15
N THR A 376 -4.17 -5.95 -0.56
CA THR A 376 -3.67 -6.16 0.82
C THR A 376 -4.38 -5.33 1.88
N GLY A 377 -5.06 -4.24 1.49
CA GLY A 377 -5.63 -3.25 2.41
C GLY A 377 -4.58 -2.44 3.20
N ARG A 378 -3.28 -2.62 2.90
CA ARG A 378 -2.17 -2.05 3.66
C ARG A 378 -1.70 -0.71 3.07
N PRO A 379 -1.05 0.16 3.86
CA PRO A 379 -0.38 1.34 3.34
C PRO A 379 0.81 0.96 2.45
N GLY A 380 1.23 1.89 1.57
CA GLY A 380 2.23 1.61 0.53
C GLY A 380 3.67 1.36 0.98
N PHE A 381 4.04 1.66 2.23
CA PHE A 381 5.42 1.48 2.71
C PHE A 381 5.72 0.00 2.97
N GLY A 382 6.81 -0.54 2.41
CA GLY A 382 7.17 -1.96 2.55
C GLY A 382 6.31 -2.95 1.75
N LEU A 383 5.17 -2.48 1.23
CA LEU A 383 4.17 -3.26 0.51
C LEU A 383 4.76 -4.06 -0.65
N LEU A 384 5.58 -3.41 -1.50
CA LEU A 384 6.15 -4.04 -2.68
C LEU A 384 6.99 -5.28 -2.31
N ARG A 385 7.89 -5.13 -1.34
CA ARG A 385 8.76 -6.21 -0.86
C ARG A 385 7.95 -7.35 -0.22
N ASP A 386 6.93 -7.00 0.56
CA ASP A 386 6.12 -7.99 1.25
C ASP A 386 5.28 -8.82 0.28
N VAL A 387 4.68 -8.18 -0.74
CA VAL A 387 3.95 -8.89 -1.81
C VAL A 387 4.89 -9.73 -2.66
N GLN A 388 6.04 -9.18 -3.09
CA GLN A 388 7.03 -9.92 -3.87
C GLN A 388 7.43 -11.22 -3.16
N ARG A 389 7.80 -11.12 -1.88
CA ARG A 389 8.18 -12.28 -1.06
C ARG A 389 7.03 -13.27 -0.88
N ALA A 390 5.79 -12.79 -0.75
CA ALA A 390 4.63 -13.68 -0.58
C ALA A 390 4.31 -14.45 -1.87
N VAL A 391 4.43 -13.80 -3.03
CA VAL A 391 4.27 -14.42 -4.35
C VAL A 391 5.38 -15.45 -4.61
N GLU A 392 6.65 -15.12 -4.32
CA GLU A 392 7.79 -16.03 -4.48
C GLU A 392 7.67 -17.29 -3.61
N LYS A 393 7.14 -17.13 -2.38
CA LYS A 393 6.94 -18.23 -1.43
C LYS A 393 5.61 -18.96 -1.60
N GLY A 394 4.75 -18.53 -2.54
CA GLY A 394 3.41 -19.11 -2.73
C GLY A 394 2.47 -18.91 -1.53
N CYS A 395 2.69 -17.87 -0.71
CA CYS A 395 1.91 -17.58 0.49
C CYS A 395 1.13 -16.26 0.40
N LEU A 396 0.75 -15.84 -0.82
CA LEU A 396 0.00 -14.60 -1.07
C LEU A 396 -1.26 -14.49 -0.20
N GLY A 397 -1.99 -15.59 0.00
CA GLY A 397 -3.20 -15.61 0.83
C GLY A 397 -3.01 -15.08 2.26
N ALA A 398 -1.80 -15.16 2.83
CA ALA A 398 -1.51 -14.66 4.17
C ALA A 398 -1.41 -13.12 4.27
N ILE A 399 -1.27 -12.42 3.14
CA ILE A 399 -1.16 -10.97 3.10
C ILE A 399 -2.35 -10.27 2.43
N LEU A 400 -3.27 -11.05 1.84
CA LEU A 400 -4.52 -10.52 1.29
C LEU A 400 -5.39 -9.96 2.41
N ASP A 401 -6.13 -8.91 2.07
CA ASP A 401 -7.05 -8.28 3.00
C ASP A 401 -8.25 -9.18 3.26
N SER A 402 -8.35 -9.74 4.48
CA SER A 402 -9.48 -10.58 4.89
C SER A 402 -10.81 -9.81 4.91
N SER A 403 -10.79 -8.48 5.08
CA SER A 403 -12.00 -7.66 5.06
C SER A 403 -12.65 -7.57 3.67
N ALA A 404 -11.89 -7.86 2.61
CA ALA A 404 -12.41 -7.92 1.24
C ALA A 404 -13.25 -9.18 0.97
N GLY A 405 -13.34 -10.09 1.94
CA GLY A 405 -13.92 -11.42 1.78
C GLY A 405 -12.94 -12.41 1.16
N GLY A 406 -13.46 -13.55 0.69
CA GLY A 406 -12.64 -14.62 0.11
C GLY A 406 -12.16 -14.27 -1.30
N TRP A 407 -10.95 -13.71 -1.42
CA TRP A 407 -10.28 -13.54 -2.70
C TRP A 407 -10.09 -14.88 -3.42
N PRO A 408 -10.53 -15.01 -4.69
CA PRO A 408 -10.18 -16.16 -5.51
C PRO A 408 -8.66 -16.22 -5.72
N ALA A 409 -8.03 -17.33 -5.34
CA ALA A 409 -6.57 -17.45 -5.27
C ALA A 409 -5.88 -17.15 -6.62
N MET A 410 -6.43 -17.66 -7.73
CA MET A 410 -5.85 -17.43 -9.06
C MET A 410 -5.92 -15.96 -9.48
N GLN A 411 -7.05 -15.31 -9.23
CA GLN A 411 -7.27 -13.90 -9.58
C GLN A 411 -6.39 -12.99 -8.72
N ALA A 412 -6.29 -13.27 -7.42
CA ALA A 412 -5.41 -12.54 -6.52
C ALA A 412 -3.94 -12.67 -6.94
N GLU A 413 -3.50 -13.87 -7.30
CA GLU A 413 -2.13 -14.14 -7.79
C GLU A 413 -1.84 -13.40 -9.10
N GLN A 414 -2.78 -13.43 -10.06
CA GLN A 414 -2.64 -12.70 -11.32
C GLN A 414 -2.55 -11.19 -11.10
N LEU A 415 -3.43 -10.63 -10.27
CA LEU A 415 -3.42 -9.21 -9.93
C LEU A 415 -2.11 -8.83 -9.20
N ALA A 416 -1.65 -9.65 -8.26
CA ALA A 416 -0.39 -9.40 -7.55
C ALA A 416 0.80 -9.36 -8.53
N ARG A 417 0.88 -10.32 -9.47
CA ARG A 417 1.93 -10.35 -10.50
C ARG A 417 1.89 -9.15 -11.43
N VAL A 418 0.69 -8.72 -11.85
CA VAL A 418 0.52 -7.49 -12.65
C VAL A 418 0.97 -6.27 -11.85
N GLY A 419 0.54 -6.14 -10.59
CA GLY A 419 0.94 -5.05 -9.71
C GLY A 419 2.46 -4.97 -9.53
N LEU A 420 3.11 -6.11 -9.28
CA LEU A 420 4.57 -6.21 -9.17
C LEU A 420 5.27 -5.82 -10.48
N LYS A 421 4.78 -6.31 -11.63
CA LYS A 421 5.35 -5.98 -12.95
C LYS A 421 5.21 -4.49 -13.29
N CYS A 422 4.09 -3.87 -12.91
CA CYS A 422 3.89 -2.41 -13.01
C CYS A 422 4.90 -1.63 -12.17
N CYS A 423 5.31 -2.18 -11.02
CA CYS A 423 6.26 -1.57 -10.09
C CYS A 423 7.74 -1.87 -10.38
N GLU A 424 8.07 -2.44 -11.56
CA GLU A 424 9.46 -2.65 -11.97
C GLU A 424 10.26 -1.33 -11.96
N ILE A 425 11.49 -1.40 -11.43
CA ILE A 425 12.36 -0.21 -11.30
C ILE A 425 12.63 0.38 -12.69
N ARG A 426 12.93 -0.48 -13.67
CA ARG A 426 13.21 -0.07 -15.05
C ARG A 426 11.91 0.10 -15.83
N ARG A 427 11.63 1.29 -16.34
CA ARG A 427 10.46 1.64 -17.15
C ARG A 427 10.22 0.66 -18.30
N LYS A 428 11.27 0.24 -19.00
CA LYS A 428 11.18 -0.71 -20.12
C LYS A 428 10.68 -2.11 -19.75
N ASN A 429 10.69 -2.48 -18.48
CA ASN A 429 10.17 -3.76 -17.99
C ASN A 429 8.69 -3.68 -17.59
N ARG A 430 8.14 -2.46 -17.47
CA ARG A 430 6.74 -2.25 -17.09
C ARG A 430 5.81 -2.64 -18.24
N PRO A 431 4.64 -3.18 -17.95
CA PRO A 431 3.70 -3.64 -18.96
C PRO A 431 2.97 -2.46 -19.62
N ASP A 432 2.54 -2.67 -20.87
CA ASP A 432 1.57 -1.78 -21.51
C ASP A 432 0.18 -1.96 -20.90
N LEU A 433 -0.47 -0.84 -20.51
CA LEU A 433 -1.76 -0.90 -19.82
C LEU A 433 -2.86 -1.55 -20.67
N GLN A 434 -2.90 -1.29 -21.97
CA GLN A 434 -3.96 -1.79 -22.84
C GLN A 434 -3.69 -3.21 -23.33
N LYS A 435 -2.46 -3.52 -23.71
CA LYS A 435 -2.09 -4.80 -24.32
C LYS A 435 -1.82 -5.90 -23.30
N GLU A 436 -1.29 -5.57 -22.14
CA GLU A 436 -0.87 -6.56 -21.14
C GLU A 436 -1.67 -6.50 -19.85
N VAL A 437 -2.01 -5.31 -19.34
CA VAL A 437 -2.70 -5.19 -18.04
C VAL A 437 -4.21 -5.36 -18.20
N TRP A 438 -4.83 -4.67 -19.18
CA TRP A 438 -6.26 -4.75 -19.44
C TRP A 438 -6.71 -6.18 -19.77
N THR A 439 -5.90 -6.92 -20.53
CA THR A 439 -6.18 -8.31 -20.93
C THR A 439 -6.24 -9.28 -19.74
N VAL A 440 -5.60 -8.94 -18.61
CA VAL A 440 -5.71 -9.69 -17.36
C VAL A 440 -6.92 -9.25 -16.55
N ILE A 441 -7.22 -7.95 -16.50
CA ILE A 441 -8.28 -7.37 -15.66
C ILE A 441 -9.67 -7.61 -16.26
N GLU A 442 -9.85 -7.39 -17.57
CA GLU A 442 -11.15 -7.45 -18.25
C GLU A 442 -11.88 -8.80 -18.08
N PRO A 443 -11.22 -9.97 -18.20
CA PRO A 443 -11.88 -11.25 -17.95
C PRO A 443 -12.40 -11.41 -16.52
N MET A 444 -11.76 -10.76 -15.54
CA MET A 444 -12.15 -10.81 -14.13
C MET A 444 -13.42 -10.01 -13.84
N LEU A 445 -13.81 -9.10 -14.75
CA LEU A 445 -15.03 -8.32 -14.63
C LEU A 445 -16.29 -9.13 -14.95
N LYS A 446 -16.20 -10.18 -15.79
CA LYS A 446 -17.38 -11.00 -16.13
C LYS A 446 -17.93 -11.76 -14.90
N PRO A 447 -17.12 -12.47 -14.09
CA PRO A 447 -17.59 -13.06 -12.83
C PRO A 447 -17.95 -12.01 -11.78
N ALA A 448 -17.21 -10.89 -11.70
CA ALA A 448 -17.49 -9.84 -10.73
C ALA A 448 -18.82 -9.14 -11.01
N SER A 449 -19.17 -8.88 -12.27
CA SER A 449 -20.46 -8.29 -12.67
C SER A 449 -21.63 -9.24 -12.42
N ILE A 450 -21.49 -10.54 -12.73
CA ILE A 450 -22.56 -11.55 -12.50
C ILE A 450 -22.81 -11.75 -10.99
N MET A 451 -21.75 -11.80 -10.15
CA MET A 451 -21.91 -11.93 -8.70
C MET A 451 -22.24 -10.60 -8.00
N LEU A 452 -21.86 -9.44 -8.53
CA LEU A 452 -22.28 -8.14 -7.99
C LEU A 452 -23.72 -7.80 -8.39
N CYS A 453 -24.22 -8.26 -9.54
CA CYS A 453 -25.67 -8.35 -9.77
C CYS A 453 -26.34 -9.28 -8.75
N SER A 454 -25.65 -10.29 -8.22
CA SER A 454 -26.18 -11.08 -7.09
C SER A 454 -25.98 -10.45 -5.70
N LEU A 455 -24.99 -9.57 -5.50
CA LEU A 455 -24.65 -8.98 -4.19
C LEU A 455 -25.23 -7.57 -3.98
N SER A 456 -25.41 -6.80 -5.05
CA SER A 456 -26.22 -5.57 -5.06
C SER A 456 -27.70 -5.88 -4.81
N PHE A 457 -28.13 -7.11 -5.10
CA PHE A 457 -29.49 -7.59 -4.86
C PHE A 457 -29.62 -8.46 -3.60
N LYS A 458 -28.53 -8.99 -3.03
CA LYS A 458 -28.57 -9.68 -1.72
C LYS A 458 -28.70 -8.74 -0.52
N SER A 459 -28.40 -7.44 -0.66
CA SER A 459 -28.80 -6.44 0.34
C SER A 459 -30.23 -5.90 0.15
N VAL A 460 -30.98 -6.44 -0.82
CA VAL A 460 -32.38 -6.09 -1.10
C VAL A 460 -33.30 -7.33 -0.93
N SER A 461 -32.75 -8.49 -0.58
CA SER A 461 -33.55 -9.70 -0.36
C SER A 461 -34.29 -9.73 0.98
N GLU A 462 -34.20 -8.68 1.80
CA GLU A 462 -35.01 -8.51 3.01
C GLU A 462 -36.12 -7.47 2.89
N ASP A 463 -36.28 -6.77 1.75
CA ASP A 463 -37.25 -5.66 1.61
C ASP A 463 -38.12 -5.71 0.33
N LEU A 464 -38.62 -6.88 -0.05
CA LEU A 464 -39.73 -6.99 -1.02
C LEU A 464 -41.11 -6.63 -0.42
N GLY A 465 -41.14 -5.92 0.70
CA GLY A 465 -42.37 -5.55 1.42
C GLY A 465 -43.19 -4.41 0.78
N GLY A 466 -42.67 -3.72 -0.24
CA GLY A 466 -43.31 -2.51 -0.80
C GLY A 466 -43.60 -2.52 -2.31
N VAL A 467 -43.02 -3.43 -3.09
CA VAL A 467 -43.17 -3.41 -4.56
C VAL A 467 -44.44 -4.16 -4.98
N PRO A 468 -45.38 -3.53 -5.71
CA PRO A 468 -46.53 -4.25 -6.25
C PRO A 468 -46.09 -5.43 -7.14
N PRO A 469 -46.60 -6.66 -6.93
CA PRO A 469 -46.13 -7.85 -7.64
C PRO A 469 -46.24 -7.77 -9.16
N TYR A 470 -47.20 -7.00 -9.67
CA TYR A 470 -47.41 -6.79 -11.11
C TYR A 470 -46.37 -5.86 -11.77
N PHE A 471 -45.48 -5.23 -11.00
CA PHE A 471 -44.33 -4.50 -11.53
C PHE A 471 -43.12 -5.40 -11.79
N ILE A 472 -43.14 -6.63 -11.26
CA ILE A 472 -42.02 -7.55 -11.28
C ILE A 472 -42.08 -8.44 -12.52
N CYS A 473 -40.98 -8.48 -13.29
CA CYS A 473 -40.82 -9.35 -14.44
C CYS A 473 -40.80 -10.82 -13.99
N PRO A 474 -41.64 -11.71 -14.55
CA PRO A 474 -41.63 -13.13 -14.17
C PRO A 474 -40.33 -13.88 -14.50
N ILE A 475 -39.57 -13.44 -15.51
CA ILE A 475 -38.30 -14.07 -15.91
C ILE A 475 -37.15 -13.55 -15.03
N LEU A 476 -37.03 -12.23 -14.90
CA LEU A 476 -35.91 -11.60 -14.20
C LEU A 476 -36.11 -11.48 -12.68
N GLN A 477 -37.36 -11.59 -12.21
CA GLN A 477 -37.74 -11.34 -10.83
C GLN A 477 -37.30 -9.95 -10.33
N ASP A 478 -37.35 -8.94 -11.22
CA ASP A 478 -37.00 -7.53 -10.97
C ASP A 478 -38.06 -6.58 -11.57
N VAL A 479 -38.10 -5.33 -11.12
CA VAL A 479 -39.04 -4.30 -11.62
C VAL A 479 -38.78 -4.01 -13.10
N MET A 480 -39.82 -4.12 -13.91
CA MET A 480 -39.75 -3.91 -15.35
C MET A 480 -39.46 -2.43 -15.69
N ARG A 481 -38.46 -2.20 -16.54
CA ARG A 481 -38.09 -0.89 -17.13
C ARG A 481 -38.73 -0.70 -18.49
N GLU A 482 -38.77 -1.76 -19.29
CA GLU A 482 -39.43 -1.78 -20.60
C GLU A 482 -40.39 -2.97 -20.70
N PRO A 483 -41.57 -2.88 -20.05
CA PRO A 483 -42.52 -3.99 -20.04
C PRO A 483 -43.11 -4.26 -21.43
N LEU A 484 -42.98 -5.50 -21.92
CA LEU A 484 -43.56 -6.03 -23.15
C LEU A 484 -44.53 -7.17 -22.86
N ILE A 485 -45.69 -7.17 -23.53
CA ILE A 485 -46.70 -8.22 -23.47
C ILE A 485 -46.39 -9.27 -24.52
N ALA A 486 -46.32 -10.54 -24.11
CA ALA A 486 -46.20 -11.67 -25.02
C ALA A 486 -47.57 -12.29 -25.35
N ALA A 487 -47.61 -13.24 -26.28
CA ALA A 487 -48.85 -13.87 -26.77
C ALA A 487 -49.64 -14.64 -25.70
N ASP A 488 -49.00 -14.98 -24.58
CA ASP A 488 -49.64 -15.59 -23.41
C ASP A 488 -50.39 -14.58 -22.53
N GLY A 489 -50.33 -13.28 -22.87
CA GLY A 489 -50.97 -12.20 -22.13
C GLY A 489 -50.18 -11.72 -20.90
N PHE A 490 -49.01 -12.31 -20.62
CA PHE A 490 -48.14 -11.86 -19.54
C PHE A 490 -47.20 -10.76 -20.00
N THR A 491 -46.80 -9.93 -19.05
CA THR A 491 -45.85 -8.84 -19.30
C THR A 491 -44.48 -9.20 -18.72
N TYR A 492 -43.43 -8.94 -19.48
CA TYR A 492 -42.05 -9.28 -19.18
C TYR A 492 -41.15 -8.07 -19.48
N GLU A 493 -39.95 -8.06 -18.90
CA GLU A 493 -38.91 -7.12 -19.32
C GLU A 493 -38.47 -7.41 -20.77
N ALA A 494 -38.30 -6.37 -21.57
CA ALA A 494 -38.06 -6.45 -23.01
C ALA A 494 -36.84 -7.31 -23.35
N GLU A 495 -35.72 -7.10 -22.66
CA GLU A 495 -34.49 -7.87 -22.88
C GLU A 495 -34.69 -9.36 -22.59
N ALA A 496 -35.37 -9.68 -21.48
CA ALA A 496 -35.55 -11.05 -21.03
C ALA A 496 -36.45 -11.88 -21.94
N ILE A 497 -37.58 -11.31 -22.38
CA ILE A 497 -38.51 -12.04 -23.25
C ILE A 497 -37.98 -12.16 -24.69
N ARG A 498 -37.21 -11.18 -25.16
CA ARG A 498 -36.52 -11.28 -26.46
C ARG A 498 -35.45 -12.35 -26.42
N GLU A 499 -34.61 -12.38 -25.40
CA GLU A 499 -33.59 -13.42 -25.23
C GLU A 499 -34.22 -14.81 -25.14
N TRP A 500 -35.34 -14.96 -24.43
CA TRP A 500 -36.09 -16.22 -24.35
C TRP A 500 -36.54 -16.71 -25.73
N ILE A 501 -37.12 -15.83 -26.54
CA ILE A 501 -37.59 -16.15 -27.89
C ILE A 501 -36.42 -16.41 -28.84
N ASP A 502 -35.37 -15.58 -28.79
CA ASP A 502 -34.19 -15.66 -29.64
C ASP A 502 -33.34 -16.91 -29.35
N SER A 503 -33.41 -17.43 -28.11
CA SER A 503 -32.82 -18.71 -27.71
C SER A 503 -33.56 -19.94 -28.27
N GLY A 504 -34.61 -19.72 -29.06
CA GLY A 504 -35.36 -20.78 -29.73
C GLY A 504 -36.49 -21.39 -28.90
N HIS A 505 -36.85 -20.79 -27.75
CA HIS A 505 -38.01 -21.25 -26.99
C HIS A 505 -39.32 -20.84 -27.69
N HIS A 506 -40.30 -21.74 -27.70
CA HIS A 506 -41.63 -21.51 -28.30
C HIS A 506 -42.76 -21.59 -27.27
N THR A 507 -42.40 -21.70 -25.99
CA THR A 507 -43.33 -21.80 -24.88
C THR A 507 -43.29 -20.54 -24.00
N SER A 508 -44.41 -20.28 -23.34
CA SER A 508 -44.60 -19.21 -22.36
C SER A 508 -43.64 -19.41 -21.19
N PRO A 509 -42.84 -18.40 -20.83
CA PRO A 509 -41.99 -18.45 -19.64
C PRO A 509 -42.77 -18.65 -18.33
N MET A 510 -44.04 -18.23 -18.28
CA MET A 510 -44.88 -18.33 -17.07
C MET A 510 -45.63 -19.66 -16.99
N THR A 511 -46.22 -20.10 -18.11
CA THR A 511 -47.15 -21.26 -18.11
C THR A 511 -46.56 -22.52 -18.74
N ASN A 512 -45.42 -22.41 -19.42
CA ASN A 512 -44.81 -23.45 -20.23
C ASN A 512 -45.73 -24.02 -21.35
N LEU A 513 -46.80 -23.30 -21.70
CA LEU A 513 -47.67 -23.59 -22.85
C LEU A 513 -47.12 -22.97 -24.13
N GLU A 514 -47.42 -23.52 -25.28
CA GLU A 514 -46.96 -22.98 -26.57
C GLU A 514 -47.51 -21.56 -26.82
N LEU A 515 -46.64 -20.64 -27.23
CA LEU A 515 -47.02 -19.26 -27.56
C LEU A 515 -47.73 -19.23 -28.93
N LEU A 516 -48.92 -18.63 -28.98
CA LEU A 516 -49.71 -18.52 -30.23
C LEU A 516 -48.96 -17.76 -31.34
N HIS A 517 -48.19 -16.75 -30.97
CA HIS A 517 -47.29 -15.99 -31.84
C HIS A 517 -46.10 -15.44 -31.04
N ARG A 518 -45.09 -14.90 -31.74
CA ARG A 518 -43.87 -14.34 -31.10
C ARG A 518 -43.85 -12.80 -31.07
N ASP A 519 -44.92 -12.17 -31.53
CA ASP A 519 -45.03 -10.71 -31.51
C ASP A 519 -45.09 -10.21 -30.06
N LEU A 520 -44.31 -9.16 -29.77
CA LEU A 520 -44.22 -8.51 -28.47
C LEU A 520 -44.79 -7.10 -28.56
N LEU A 521 -45.73 -6.78 -27.67
CA LEU A 521 -46.40 -5.48 -27.65
C LEU A 521 -45.94 -4.63 -26.46
N PRO A 522 -45.55 -3.37 -26.64
CA PRO A 522 -45.19 -2.50 -25.52
C PRO A 522 -46.36 -2.28 -24.55
N ASN A 523 -46.13 -2.49 -23.26
CA ASN A 523 -47.09 -2.16 -22.20
C ASN A 523 -46.85 -0.76 -21.65
N HIS A 524 -47.22 0.26 -22.43
CA HIS A 524 -47.00 1.66 -22.05
C HIS A 524 -47.71 2.04 -20.74
N ALA A 525 -48.89 1.49 -20.47
CA ALA A 525 -49.63 1.75 -19.24
C ALA A 525 -48.88 1.26 -18.00
N LEU A 526 -48.36 0.03 -18.02
CA LEU A 526 -47.55 -0.51 -16.93
C LEU A 526 -46.24 0.26 -16.77
N ARG A 527 -45.59 0.63 -17.88
CA ARG A 527 -44.37 1.44 -17.86
C ARG A 527 -44.60 2.78 -17.16
N SER A 528 -45.69 3.48 -17.48
CA SER A 528 -46.05 4.74 -16.82
C SER A 528 -46.35 4.56 -15.33
N ALA A 529 -47.08 3.50 -14.96
CA ALA A 529 -47.40 3.20 -13.55
C ALA A 529 -46.14 2.89 -12.73
N ILE A 530 -45.17 2.16 -13.30
CA ILE A 530 -43.89 1.90 -12.66
C ILE A 530 -43.10 3.20 -12.49
N GLN A 531 -43.08 4.07 -13.50
CA GLN A 531 -42.38 5.36 -13.44
C GLN A 531 -42.98 6.31 -12.38
N GLU A 532 -44.31 6.33 -12.25
CA GLU A 532 -45.00 7.12 -11.22
C GLU A 532 -44.71 6.56 -9.82
N TRP A 533 -44.76 5.24 -9.64
CA TRP A 533 -44.42 4.60 -8.38
C TRP A 533 -42.96 4.88 -7.95
N LEU A 534 -42.00 4.77 -8.88
CA LEU A 534 -40.59 5.10 -8.65
C LEU A 534 -40.37 6.57 -8.25
N GLN A 535 -41.26 7.48 -8.66
CA GLN A 535 -41.20 8.89 -8.27
C GLN A 535 -41.85 9.15 -6.90
N THR A 536 -42.79 8.30 -6.49
CA THR A 536 -43.55 8.47 -5.24
C THR A 536 -42.82 7.88 -4.03
N ASP A 537 -42.08 6.78 -4.21
CA ASP A 537 -41.20 6.20 -3.16
C ASP A 537 -39.87 6.98 -2.98
N ALA A 538 -39.64 8.03 -3.77
CA ALA A 538 -38.46 8.90 -3.68
C ALA A 538 -38.68 10.18 -2.84
N GLN A 539 -39.88 10.34 -2.23
CA GLN A 539 -40.20 11.37 -1.23
C GLN A 539 -40.22 10.75 0.17
#